data_AF-A0A417QGN7-F1
#
_entry.id   AF-A0A417QGN7-F1
#
_cell.length_a   1.000
_cell.length_b   1.000
_cell.length_c   1.000
_cell.angle_alpha   90.00
_cell.angle_beta   90.00
_cell.angle_gamma   90.00
#
_symmetry.space_group_name_H-M   'P 1'
#
loop_
_entity.id
_entity.type
_entity.pdbx_description
1 polymer ?
#
loop_
_entity_poly.entity_id
_entity_poly.type
_entity_poly.pdbx_seq_one_letter_code
_entity_poly.pdbx_strand_id
1 'polypeptide(L)'
;MGGRGGSSRKGSGGVETRESESPVSPLMSKVYYNAATKGNRSAYAWEGARDSSIEKAISTGNTDYINSIKTEKDARRVSEYLTARSSENNYKIKKLGSKEAVYKNQKVAQERRRLNSMNDAMRNKMHEFSKKPESGSTNIHDTSRTTTTYDRARKRRMSNFDAWYYGGGK
;
A
#
# COMPACT_ATOMS: atom_id res chain seq x y z
N MET A 1 -8.72 -48.34 -6.22
CA MET A 1 -8.71 -46.86 -6.08
C MET A 1 -7.59 -46.49 -5.12
N GLY A 2 -6.66 -45.58 -5.35
CA GLY A 2 -6.18 -44.84 -6.52
C GLY A 2 -4.84 -44.25 -6.08
N GLY A 3 -3.76 -44.60 -6.76
CA GLY A 3 -2.40 -44.23 -6.39
C GLY A 3 -2.20 -42.71 -6.46
N ARG A 4 -1.62 -42.14 -5.39
CA ARG A 4 -1.04 -40.80 -5.43
C ARG A 4 0.44 -40.94 -5.73
N GLY A 5 0.74 -40.79 -7.01
CA GLY A 5 2.07 -40.81 -7.60
C GLY A 5 3.02 -39.82 -6.94
N GLY A 6 4.26 -40.27 -6.81
CA GLY A 6 5.38 -39.48 -6.33
C GLY A 6 5.67 -38.29 -7.25
N SER A 7 6.12 -37.21 -6.62
CA SER A 7 6.92 -36.21 -7.30
C SER A 7 8.38 -36.64 -7.17
N SER A 8 8.92 -37.09 -8.29
CA SER A 8 10.32 -37.43 -8.49
C SER A 8 11.19 -36.19 -8.26
N ARG A 9 12.04 -36.25 -7.22
CA ARG A 9 13.28 -35.48 -7.16
C ARG A 9 14.21 -35.99 -8.27
N LYS A 10 14.53 -35.11 -9.22
CA LYS A 10 15.56 -35.27 -10.26
C LYS A 10 16.06 -33.85 -10.55
N GLY A 11 17.32 -33.45 -10.39
CA GLY A 11 18.54 -34.14 -9.97
C GLY A 11 19.62 -33.09 -9.67
N SER A 12 20.71 -33.61 -9.10
CA SER A 12 22.01 -32.97 -8.85
C SER A 12 22.71 -32.50 -10.13
N GLY A 13 23.53 -31.44 -10.05
CA GLY A 13 24.52 -31.07 -11.07
C GLY A 13 24.88 -29.59 -11.04
N GLY A 14 26.02 -29.25 -10.44
CA GLY A 14 26.40 -27.88 -10.08
C GLY A 14 26.61 -26.90 -11.22
N VAL A 15 26.14 -25.68 -11.00
CA VAL A 15 26.77 -24.39 -11.33
C VAL A 15 26.26 -23.44 -10.25
N GLU A 16 27.15 -22.78 -9.50
CA GLU A 16 26.78 -21.65 -8.64
C GLU A 16 26.22 -20.53 -9.50
N THR A 17 24.92 -20.57 -9.75
CA THR A 17 24.20 -19.56 -10.51
C THR A 17 23.05 -19.12 -9.64
N ARG A 18 23.15 -17.88 -9.14
CA ARG A 18 22.08 -17.01 -8.59
C ARG A 18 20.79 -17.77 -8.29
N GLU A 19 20.43 -17.96 -7.03
CA GLU A 19 19.14 -18.56 -6.63
C GLU A 19 18.04 -18.09 -7.58
N SER A 20 17.65 -18.97 -8.50
CA SER A 20 16.76 -18.59 -9.59
C SER A 20 15.40 -18.42 -8.96
N GLU A 21 15.05 -17.15 -8.72
CA GLU A 21 13.82 -16.76 -8.05
C GLU A 21 12.65 -17.57 -8.65
N SER A 22 11.87 -18.21 -7.79
CA SER A 22 10.84 -19.16 -8.23
C SER A 22 9.94 -18.54 -9.31
N PRO A 23 9.56 -19.28 -10.36
CA PRO A 23 8.68 -18.75 -11.40
C PRO A 23 7.38 -18.19 -10.81
N VAL A 24 6.91 -17.08 -11.37
CA VAL A 24 5.60 -16.52 -11.02
C VAL A 24 4.53 -17.50 -11.48
N SER A 25 3.63 -17.87 -10.58
CA SER A 25 2.56 -18.84 -10.88
C SER A 25 1.55 -18.28 -11.90
N PRO A 26 0.84 -19.13 -12.65
CA PRO A 26 -0.21 -18.70 -13.57
C PRO A 26 -1.29 -17.83 -12.89
N LEU A 27 -1.62 -18.15 -11.64
CA LEU A 27 -2.56 -17.37 -10.84
C LEU A 27 -2.05 -15.96 -10.60
N MET A 28 -0.77 -15.81 -10.22
CA MET A 28 -0.18 -14.50 -9.99
C MET A 28 -0.02 -13.71 -11.28
N SER A 29 0.32 -14.35 -12.40
CA SER A 29 0.33 -13.69 -13.71
C SER A 29 -1.05 -13.13 -14.09
N LYS A 30 -2.14 -13.86 -13.78
CA LYS A 30 -3.51 -13.36 -13.94
C LYS A 30 -3.78 -12.14 -13.04
N VAL A 31 -3.38 -12.19 -11.78
CA VAL A 31 -3.51 -11.04 -10.85
C VAL A 31 -2.76 -9.82 -11.38
N TYR A 32 -1.52 -10.00 -11.83
CA TYR A 32 -0.69 -8.91 -12.38
C TYR A 32 -1.29 -8.31 -13.64
N TYR A 33 -1.74 -9.14 -14.58
CA TYR A 33 -2.41 -8.67 -15.80
C TYR A 33 -3.66 -7.86 -15.48
N ASN A 34 -4.56 -8.41 -14.64
CA ASN A 34 -5.81 -7.73 -14.27
C ASN A 34 -5.56 -6.43 -13.50
N ALA A 35 -4.58 -6.41 -12.61
CA ALA A 35 -4.20 -5.20 -11.87
C ALA A 35 -3.63 -4.13 -12.81
N ALA A 36 -2.81 -4.54 -13.78
CA ALA A 36 -2.28 -3.63 -14.79
C ALA A 36 -3.42 -3.04 -15.63
N THR A 37 -4.32 -3.86 -16.20
CA THR A 37 -5.39 -3.41 -17.10
C THR A 37 -6.45 -2.54 -16.42
N LYS A 38 -6.78 -2.77 -15.15
CA LYS A 38 -7.72 -1.94 -14.38
C LYS A 38 -7.18 -0.55 -14.02
N GLY A 39 -5.87 -0.36 -14.02
CA GLY A 39 -5.28 0.93 -13.68
C GLY A 39 -5.54 1.97 -14.77
N ASN A 40 -6.31 3.01 -14.43
CA ASN A 40 -6.51 4.24 -15.23
C ASN A 40 -5.23 5.10 -15.37
N ARG A 41 -4.08 4.61 -14.86
CA ARG A 41 -2.79 5.23 -15.10
C ARG A 41 -2.42 4.91 -16.55
N SER A 42 -2.47 5.94 -17.37
CA SER A 42 -1.87 5.96 -18.70
C SER A 42 -0.47 5.39 -18.56
N ALA A 43 -0.30 4.28 -19.27
CA ALA A 43 0.82 3.41 -19.09
C ALA A 43 1.94 4.02 -19.96
N TYR A 44 2.79 4.83 -19.33
CA TYR A 44 3.85 5.54 -20.04
C TYR A 44 5.17 4.76 -19.98
N ALA A 45 5.93 4.83 -21.06
CA ALA A 45 7.34 4.49 -21.01
C ALA A 45 8.06 5.54 -20.15
N TRP A 46 8.91 5.10 -19.22
CA TRP A 46 9.70 6.01 -18.39
C TRP A 46 10.80 6.67 -19.23
N GLU A 47 10.84 8.00 -19.24
CA GLU A 47 11.81 8.80 -20.00
C GLU A 47 12.87 9.50 -19.12
N GLY A 48 12.81 9.33 -17.79
CA GLY A 48 13.75 9.95 -16.86
C GLY A 48 15.08 9.19 -16.70
N ALA A 49 16.07 9.83 -16.09
CA ALA A 49 17.30 9.16 -15.66
C ALA A 49 16.99 8.06 -14.63
N ARG A 50 17.63 6.90 -14.78
CA ARG A 50 17.49 5.79 -13.84
C ARG A 50 18.47 5.94 -12.68
N ASP A 51 17.96 5.82 -11.46
CA ASP A 51 18.81 5.76 -10.27
C ASP A 51 19.41 4.36 -10.17
N SER A 52 20.74 4.26 -10.36
CA SER A 52 21.46 2.99 -10.38
C SER A 52 21.35 2.21 -9.07
N SER A 53 21.25 2.92 -7.93
CA SER A 53 21.12 2.29 -6.61
C SER A 53 19.74 1.66 -6.45
N ILE A 54 18.69 2.39 -6.83
CA ILE A 54 17.30 1.90 -6.74
C ILE A 54 17.06 0.78 -7.76
N GLU A 55 17.57 0.90 -9.00
CA GLU A 55 17.44 -0.17 -9.99
C GLU A 55 18.18 -1.45 -9.56
N LYS A 56 19.35 -1.33 -8.93
CA LYS A 56 20.05 -2.48 -8.36
C LYS A 56 19.19 -3.15 -7.28
N ALA A 57 18.60 -2.37 -6.37
CA ALA A 57 17.68 -2.89 -5.36
C ALA A 57 16.45 -3.58 -5.97
N ILE A 58 15.82 -2.98 -6.99
CA ILE A 58 14.69 -3.59 -7.73
C ILE A 58 15.11 -4.90 -8.40
N SER A 59 16.25 -4.90 -9.08
CA SER A 59 16.72 -6.08 -9.81
C SER A 59 17.02 -7.26 -8.89
N THR A 60 17.47 -6.98 -7.67
CA THR A 60 17.81 -7.99 -6.65
C THR A 60 16.65 -8.31 -5.70
N GLY A 61 15.57 -7.52 -5.73
CA GLY A 61 14.49 -7.64 -4.74
C GLY A 61 14.92 -7.26 -3.32
N ASN A 62 16.01 -6.50 -3.17
CA ASN A 62 16.59 -6.18 -1.88
C ASN A 62 15.75 -5.10 -1.16
N THR A 63 14.92 -5.52 -0.20
CA THR A 63 14.14 -4.62 0.65
C THR A 63 14.97 -3.94 1.75
N ASP A 64 16.17 -4.44 2.08
CA ASP A 64 17.04 -3.83 3.09
C ASP A 64 17.51 -2.43 2.68
N TYR A 65 17.63 -2.18 1.38
CA TYR A 65 17.83 -0.83 0.85
C TYR A 65 16.77 0.14 1.37
N ILE A 66 15.50 -0.27 1.40
CA ILE A 66 14.39 0.56 1.87
C ILE A 66 14.49 0.80 3.39
N ASN A 67 14.81 -0.25 4.14
CA ASN A 67 14.97 -0.16 5.60
C ASN A 67 16.12 0.77 6.00
N SER A 68 17.17 0.86 5.17
CA SER A 68 18.34 1.71 5.41
C SER A 68 18.08 3.22 5.23
N ILE A 69 16.93 3.61 4.67
CA ILE A 69 16.60 5.02 4.45
C ILE A 69 16.37 5.72 5.79
N LYS A 70 17.04 6.86 5.99
CA LYS A 70 17.03 7.58 7.28
C LYS A 70 16.10 8.78 7.31
N THR A 71 15.78 9.37 6.16
CA THR A 71 15.03 10.63 6.09
C THR A 71 13.71 10.44 5.34
N GLU A 72 12.68 11.20 5.75
CA GLU A 72 11.38 11.21 5.08
C GLU A 72 11.51 11.70 3.63
N LYS A 73 12.36 12.72 3.39
CA LYS A 73 12.60 13.27 2.06
C LYS A 73 13.11 12.21 1.09
N ASP A 74 14.09 11.41 1.53
CA ASP A 74 14.63 10.32 0.70
C ASP A 74 13.62 9.19 0.51
N ALA A 75 12.85 8.85 1.55
CA ALA A 75 11.79 7.85 1.47
C ALA A 75 10.71 8.25 0.45
N ARG A 76 10.29 9.53 0.47
CA ARG A 76 9.36 10.09 -0.54
C ARG A 76 9.94 10.02 -1.95
N ARG A 77 11.19 10.43 -2.15
CA ARG A 77 11.89 10.36 -3.45
C ARG A 77 11.89 8.92 -4.00
N VAL A 78 12.26 7.95 -3.16
CA VAL A 78 12.31 6.54 -3.56
C VAL A 78 10.89 5.99 -3.80
N SER A 79 9.90 6.37 -3.00
CA SER A 79 8.49 5.99 -3.18
C SER A 79 7.91 6.47 -4.52
N GLU A 80 8.17 7.73 -4.89
CA GLU A 80 7.79 8.30 -6.17
C GLU A 80 8.44 7.54 -7.34
N TYR A 81 9.74 7.23 -7.21
CA TYR A 81 10.46 6.44 -8.20
C TYR A 81 9.88 5.03 -8.36
N LEU A 82 9.61 4.32 -7.26
CA LEU A 82 8.99 2.98 -7.28
C LEU A 82 7.58 3.02 -7.89
N THR A 83 6.83 4.07 -7.62
CA THR A 83 5.49 4.29 -8.21
C THR A 83 5.57 4.44 -9.73
N ALA A 84 6.55 5.20 -10.21
CA ALA A 84 6.77 5.37 -11.64
C ALA A 84 7.25 4.08 -12.32
N ARG A 85 8.20 3.36 -11.71
CA ARG A 85 8.67 2.05 -12.21
C ARG A 85 7.59 0.98 -12.22
N SER A 86 6.70 0.99 -11.23
CA SER A 86 5.51 0.12 -11.20
C SER A 86 4.54 0.44 -12.34
N SER A 87 4.44 1.71 -12.72
CA SER A 87 3.60 2.17 -13.84
C SER A 87 4.21 1.78 -15.20
N GLU A 88 5.52 1.87 -15.36
CA GLU A 88 6.23 1.37 -16.55
C GLU A 88 6.13 -0.16 -16.67
N ASN A 89 6.28 -0.91 -15.58
CA ASN A 89 6.09 -2.36 -15.60
C ASN A 89 4.63 -2.73 -15.90
N ASN A 90 3.64 -1.98 -15.39
CA ASN A 90 2.24 -2.11 -15.82
C ASN A 90 2.07 -1.92 -17.33
N TYR A 91 2.75 -0.94 -17.94
CA TYR A 91 2.74 -0.75 -19.39
C TYR A 91 3.26 -1.98 -20.13
N LYS A 92 4.41 -2.52 -19.71
CA LYS A 92 4.98 -3.75 -20.27
C LYS A 92 3.99 -4.91 -20.16
N ILE A 93 3.35 -5.08 -19.01
CA ILE A 93 2.33 -6.13 -18.78
C ILE A 93 1.11 -5.94 -19.70
N LYS A 94 0.57 -4.72 -19.81
CA LYS A 94 -0.57 -4.41 -20.70
C LYS A 94 -0.21 -4.73 -22.16
N LYS A 95 1.00 -4.35 -22.60
CA LYS A 95 1.49 -4.57 -23.96
C LYS A 95 1.60 -6.05 -24.33
N LEU A 96 1.76 -6.95 -23.35
CA LEU A 96 1.76 -8.40 -23.58
C LEU A 96 0.39 -8.96 -23.99
N GLY A 97 -0.71 -8.21 -23.77
CA GLY A 97 -2.02 -8.53 -24.31
C GLY A 97 -2.81 -9.62 -23.59
N SER A 98 -2.17 -10.55 -22.87
CA SER A 98 -2.88 -11.60 -22.12
C SER A 98 -2.17 -12.05 -20.85
N LYS A 99 -2.94 -12.67 -19.93
CA LYS A 99 -2.42 -13.29 -18.69
C LYS A 99 -1.46 -14.44 -18.98
N GLU A 100 -1.68 -15.20 -20.06
CA GLU A 100 -0.80 -16.28 -20.52
C GLU A 100 0.53 -15.73 -21.03
N ALA A 101 0.51 -14.60 -21.76
CA ALA A 101 1.73 -13.95 -22.23
C ALA A 101 2.56 -13.38 -21.07
N VAL A 102 1.91 -12.88 -20.01
CA VAL A 102 2.58 -12.49 -18.76
C VAL A 102 3.22 -13.68 -18.05
N TYR A 103 2.54 -14.83 -18.00
CA TYR A 103 3.12 -16.06 -17.44
C TYR A 103 4.30 -16.59 -18.25
N LYS A 104 4.23 -16.53 -19.58
CA LYS A 104 5.36 -16.90 -20.45
C LYS A 104 6.54 -15.92 -20.31
N ASN A 105 6.26 -14.64 -20.12
CA ASN A 105 7.28 -13.61 -19.90
C ASN A 105 7.63 -13.45 -18.42
N GLN A 106 8.32 -14.47 -17.87
CA GLN A 106 8.72 -14.51 -16.46
C GLN A 106 9.57 -13.32 -16.03
N LYS A 107 10.38 -12.73 -16.92
CA LYS A 107 11.19 -11.55 -16.60
C LYS A 107 10.32 -10.36 -16.16
N VAL A 108 9.28 -10.04 -16.93
CA VAL A 108 8.36 -8.94 -16.61
C VAL A 108 7.53 -9.24 -15.36
N ALA A 109 7.12 -10.50 -15.19
CA ALA A 109 6.34 -10.95 -14.04
C ALA A 109 7.16 -10.93 -12.73
N GLN A 110 8.43 -11.36 -12.76
CA GLN A 110 9.34 -11.31 -11.62
C GLN A 110 9.68 -9.87 -11.25
N GLU A 111 9.93 -9.00 -12.23
CA GLU A 111 10.08 -7.56 -11.99
C GLU A 111 8.86 -7.00 -11.25
N ARG A 112 7.64 -7.39 -11.65
CA ARG A 112 6.42 -6.98 -10.94
C ARG A 112 6.39 -7.46 -9.49
N ARG A 113 6.78 -8.72 -9.25
CA ARG A 113 6.85 -9.29 -7.89
C ARG A 113 7.80 -8.49 -7.01
N ARG A 114 9.01 -8.19 -7.51
CA ARG A 114 10.02 -7.40 -6.79
C ARG A 114 9.53 -5.99 -6.50
N LEU A 115 8.91 -5.33 -7.49
CA LEU A 115 8.31 -4.01 -7.32
C LEU A 115 7.20 -4.02 -6.25
N ASN A 116 6.34 -5.03 -6.22
CA ASN A 116 5.32 -5.15 -5.16
C ASN A 116 5.98 -5.26 -3.79
N SER A 117 6.96 -6.15 -3.63
CA SER A 117 7.70 -6.34 -2.37
C SER A 117 8.36 -5.05 -1.88
N MET A 118 8.98 -4.29 -2.79
CA MET A 118 9.60 -3.02 -2.46
C MET A 118 8.58 -1.92 -2.13
N ASN A 119 7.45 -1.86 -2.84
CA ASN A 119 6.39 -0.91 -2.50
C ASN A 119 5.78 -1.21 -1.13
N ASP A 120 5.62 -2.48 -0.76
CA ASP A 120 5.11 -2.88 0.55
C ASP A 120 6.12 -2.54 1.66
N ALA A 121 7.42 -2.82 1.45
CA ALA A 121 8.47 -2.37 2.35
C ALA A 121 8.50 -0.83 2.49
N MET A 122 8.33 -0.11 1.38
CA MET A 122 8.31 1.36 1.38
C MET A 122 7.11 1.92 2.13
N ARG A 123 5.92 1.32 1.99
CA ARG A 123 4.74 1.71 2.77
C ARG A 123 5.00 1.57 4.27
N ASN A 124 5.57 0.44 4.69
CA ASN A 124 5.95 0.22 6.08
C ASN A 124 6.98 1.26 6.56
N LYS A 125 7.99 1.55 5.73
CA LYS A 125 9.01 2.54 6.04
C LYS A 125 8.44 3.96 6.16
N MET A 126 7.53 4.34 5.27
CA MET A 126 6.84 5.63 5.33
C MET A 126 5.99 5.78 6.61
N HIS A 127 5.47 4.68 7.17
CA HIS A 127 4.76 4.73 8.45
C HIS A 127 5.68 5.13 9.62
N GLU A 128 6.99 4.85 9.56
CA GLU A 128 7.95 5.30 10.58
C GLU A 128 8.10 6.84 10.59
N PHE A 129 7.94 7.49 9.43
CA PHE A 129 8.01 8.94 9.31
C PHE A 129 6.66 9.63 9.50
N SER A 130 5.57 8.90 9.32
CA SER A 130 4.23 9.44 9.59
C SER A 130 4.06 9.67 11.08
N LYS A 131 3.63 10.87 11.48
CA LYS A 131 3.15 11.07 12.84
C LYS A 131 1.97 10.13 13.05
N LYS A 132 2.03 9.28 14.08
CA LYS A 132 0.83 8.59 14.55
C LYS A 132 -0.22 9.68 14.79
N PRO A 133 -1.48 9.48 14.36
CA PRO A 133 -2.53 10.37 14.81
C PRO A 133 -2.40 10.46 16.32
N GLU A 134 -2.21 11.68 16.84
CA GLU A 134 -2.32 11.90 18.27
C GLU A 134 -3.62 11.23 18.68
N SER A 135 -3.61 10.46 19.77
CA SER A 135 -4.82 9.88 20.32
C SER A 135 -5.76 11.04 20.64
N GLY A 136 -6.58 11.39 19.66
CA GLY A 136 -7.55 12.43 19.79
C GLY A 136 -8.49 11.92 20.86
N SER A 137 -8.46 12.59 22.01
CA SER A 137 -9.64 12.90 22.79
C SER A 137 -10.89 12.69 21.92
N THR A 138 -11.60 11.59 22.16
CA THR A 138 -12.90 11.28 21.56
C THR A 138 -13.96 12.22 22.15
N ASN A 139 -13.66 13.51 22.28
CA ASN A 139 -14.56 14.57 22.72
C ASN A 139 -15.63 14.91 21.68
N ILE A 140 -15.98 13.96 20.81
CA ILE A 140 -17.29 13.91 20.18
C ILE A 140 -18.36 13.65 21.27
N HIS A 141 -17.97 13.01 22.39
CA HIS A 141 -18.83 12.75 23.56
C HIS A 141 -18.41 13.52 24.81
N ASP A 142 -17.82 14.72 24.67
CA ASP A 142 -17.56 15.57 25.83
C ASP A 142 -18.89 16.06 26.44
N THR A 143 -19.42 15.34 27.42
CA THR A 143 -20.61 15.77 28.16
C THR A 143 -20.38 17.06 28.97
N SER A 144 -19.13 17.52 29.12
CA SER A 144 -18.82 18.81 29.75
C SER A 144 -18.91 20.01 28.78
N ARG A 145 -18.97 19.75 27.46
CA ARG A 145 -19.23 20.78 26.45
C ARG A 145 -20.71 20.92 26.21
N THR A 146 -21.43 21.42 27.21
CA THR A 146 -22.74 22.01 26.95
C THR A 146 -22.57 23.16 25.97
N THR A 147 -23.18 23.06 24.79
CA THR A 147 -23.19 24.19 23.86
C THR A 147 -23.87 25.36 24.55
N THR A 148 -23.34 26.58 24.37
CA THR A 148 -23.90 27.80 24.98
C THR A 148 -25.40 27.96 24.68
N THR A 149 -25.88 27.36 23.58
CA THR A 149 -27.29 27.25 23.22
C THR A 149 -28.09 26.34 24.16
N TYR A 150 -27.59 25.14 24.51
CA TYR A 150 -28.28 24.23 25.43
C TYR A 150 -28.37 24.82 26.84
N ASP A 151 -27.27 25.40 27.34
CA ASP A 151 -27.26 26.02 28.67
C ASP A 151 -28.18 27.24 28.74
N ARG A 152 -28.22 28.05 27.69
CA ARG A 152 -29.13 29.21 27.60
C ARG A 152 -30.59 28.76 27.53
N ALA A 153 -30.88 27.66 26.82
CA ALA A 153 -32.21 27.07 26.79
C ALA A 153 -32.60 26.46 28.14
N ARG A 154 -31.68 25.79 28.84
CA ARG A 154 -31.90 25.21 30.17
C ARG A 154 -32.16 26.30 31.22
N LYS A 155 -31.35 27.37 31.24
CA LYS A 155 -31.58 28.54 32.12
C LYS A 155 -32.93 29.21 31.86
N ARG A 156 -33.34 29.37 30.60
CA ARG A 156 -34.68 29.89 30.27
C ARG A 156 -35.80 28.99 30.76
N ARG A 157 -35.68 27.66 30.60
CA ARG A 157 -36.67 26.72 31.11
C ARG A 157 -36.78 26.74 32.64
N MET A 158 -35.65 26.79 33.34
CA MET A 158 -35.64 26.92 34.80
C MET A 158 -36.25 28.25 35.25
N SER A 159 -35.88 29.38 34.63
CA SER A 159 -36.46 30.69 34.95
C SER A 159 -37.96 30.75 34.68
N ASN A 160 -38.45 30.14 33.59
CA ASN A 160 -39.88 30.06 33.29
C ASN A 160 -40.62 29.17 34.29
N PHE A 161 -40.01 28.06 34.72
CA PHE A 161 -40.56 27.22 35.76
C PHE A 161 -40.63 27.95 37.09
N ASP A 162 -39.56 28.62 37.52
CA ASP A 162 -39.53 29.40 38.76
C ASP A 162 -40.57 30.54 38.73
N ALA A 163 -40.72 31.22 37.59
CA ALA A 163 -41.76 32.25 37.42
C ALA A 163 -43.18 31.66 37.47
N TRP A 164 -43.41 30.47 36.92
CA TRP A 164 -44.71 29.79 37.01
C TRP A 164 -44.99 29.25 38.42
N TYR A 165 -43.98 28.70 39.08
CA TYR A 165 -44.10 28.03 40.38
C TYR A 165 -44.15 29.03 41.56
N TYR A 166 -43.34 30.09 41.51
CA TYR A 166 -43.27 31.11 42.56
C TYR A 166 -43.96 32.43 42.22
N GLY A 167 -44.29 32.69 40.94
CA GLY A 167 -44.92 33.94 40.50
C GLY A 167 -46.43 34.04 40.73
N GLY A 168 -47.06 32.98 41.23
CA GLY A 168 -48.48 32.99 41.63
C GLY A 168 -48.75 33.53 43.04
N GLY A 169 -47.73 34.09 43.72
CA GLY A 169 -47.81 34.53 45.11
C GLY A 169 -47.72 36.05 45.29
N LYS A 170 -48.71 36.80 44.80
CA LYS A 170 -49.23 38.04 45.41
C LYS A 170 -50.63 38.31 44.90
#